data_AF-A0A7C6LT30-F1
#
_entry.id   AF-A0A7C6LT30-F1
#
_cell.length_a   1.000
_cell.length_b   1.000
_cell.length_c   1.000
_cell.angle_alpha   90.00
_cell.angle_beta   90.00
_cell.angle_gamma   90.00
#
_symmetry.space_group_name_H-M   'P 1'
#
loop_
_entity.id
_entity.type
_entity.pdbx_description
1 polymer ?
#
loop_
_entity_poly.entity_id
_entity_poly.type
_entity_poly.pdbx_seq_one_letter_code
_entity_poly.pdbx_strand_id
1 'polypeptide(L)'
;MALNIKNERVCSLARDVARRTGQTQTGAIESALEAYLRLLVEQDREHQARRDRETAEQQRLIRALVASIPPAPQDAPTTVEVLEELYDETGLPR
;
A
#
# COMPACT_ATOMS: atom_id res chain seq x y z
N MET A 1 32.61 5.77 -0.59
CA MET A 1 32.51 5.55 0.88
C MET A 1 32.82 4.08 1.19
N ALA A 2 33.32 3.75 2.38
CA ALA A 2 33.67 2.38 2.75
C ALA A 2 32.75 1.86 3.88
N LEU A 3 32.18 0.67 3.69
CA LEU A 3 31.39 -0.03 4.71
C LEU A 3 32.32 -0.92 5.54
N ASN A 4 32.37 -0.71 6.86
CA ASN A 4 33.16 -1.53 7.77
C ASN A 4 32.27 -2.57 8.46
N ILE A 5 32.47 -3.85 8.14
CA ILE A 5 31.73 -4.97 8.73
C ILE A 5 32.65 -5.68 9.72
N LYS A 6 32.34 -5.55 11.02
CA LYS A 6 33.07 -6.23 12.11
C LYS A 6 32.45 -7.58 12.53
N ASN A 7 31.43 -8.03 11.81
CA ASN A 7 30.76 -9.29 12.09
C ASN A 7 31.49 -10.45 11.41
N GLU A 8 32.07 -11.36 12.20
CA GLU A 8 32.86 -12.49 11.70
C GLU A 8 32.08 -13.42 10.78
N ARG A 9 30.80 -13.68 11.10
CA ARG A 9 29.93 -14.52 10.29
C ARG A 9 29.71 -13.91 8.91
N VAL A 10 29.46 -12.60 8.84
CA VAL A 10 29.26 -11.91 7.55
C VAL A 10 30.55 -11.93 6.73
N CYS A 11 31.71 -11.68 7.35
CA CYS A 11 33.00 -11.77 6.68
C CYS A 11 33.28 -13.19 6.15
N SER A 12 32.95 -14.24 6.91
CA SER A 12 33.07 -15.63 6.46
C SER A 12 32.18 -15.91 5.25
N LEU A 13 30.92 -15.50 5.30
CA LEU A 13 29.98 -15.67 4.19
C LEU A 13 30.46 -14.95 2.93
N ALA A 14 30.91 -13.70 3.05
CA ALA A 14 31.43 -12.94 1.93
C ALA A 14 32.66 -13.61 1.30
N ARG A 15 33.57 -14.15 2.13
CA ARG A 15 34.74 -14.91 1.68
C ARG A 15 34.37 -16.20 0.96
N ASP A 16 33.39 -16.93 1.47
CA ASP A 16 32.94 -18.18 0.87
C ASP A 16 32.24 -17.96 -0.48
N VAL A 17 31.38 -16.95 -0.58
CA VAL A 17 30.73 -16.58 -1.84
C VAL A 17 31.78 -16.13 -2.84
N ALA A 18 32.65 -15.19 -2.46
CA ALA A 18 33.75 -14.71 -3.30
C ALA A 18 34.61 -15.84 -3.87
N ARG A 19 34.99 -16.81 -3.03
CA ARG A 19 35.77 -17.99 -3.45
C ARG A 19 35.03 -18.86 -4.46
N ARG A 20 33.71 -19.02 -4.30
CA ARG A 20 32.89 -19.86 -5.18
C ARG A 20 32.54 -19.17 -6.49
N THR A 21 32.39 -17.84 -6.49
CA THR A 21 31.98 -17.05 -7.66
C THR A 21 33.16 -16.42 -8.40
N GLY A 22 34.37 -16.47 -7.84
CA GLY A 22 35.55 -15.78 -8.37
C GLY A 22 35.51 -14.25 -8.18
N GLN A 23 34.56 -13.74 -7.39
CA GLN A 23 34.42 -12.31 -7.12
C GLN A 23 35.32 -11.86 -5.96
N THR A 24 35.42 -10.54 -5.76
CA THR A 24 35.92 -9.99 -4.49
C THR A 24 34.86 -10.14 -3.40
N GLN A 25 35.26 -10.10 -2.13
CA GLN A 25 34.29 -10.13 -1.01
C GLN A 25 33.28 -8.98 -1.10
N THR A 26 33.73 -7.78 -1.49
CA THR A 26 32.85 -6.63 -1.71
C THR A 26 31.89 -6.88 -2.88
N GLY A 27 32.39 -7.43 -4.00
CA GLY A 27 31.53 -7.76 -5.15
C GLY A 27 30.50 -8.84 -4.82
N ALA A 28 30.86 -9.84 -4.00
CA ALA A 28 29.92 -10.84 -3.51
C ALA A 28 28.81 -10.21 -2.64
N ILE A 29 29.15 -9.26 -1.77
CA ILE A 29 28.19 -8.53 -0.95
C ILE A 29 27.29 -7.65 -1.84
N GLU A 30 27.86 -6.93 -2.80
CA GLU A 30 27.14 -6.10 -3.75
C GLU A 30 26.13 -6.91 -4.55
N SER A 31 26.55 -8.01 -5.17
CA SER A 31 25.67 -8.90 -5.93
C SER A 31 24.53 -9.48 -5.07
N ALA A 32 24.81 -9.82 -3.81
CA ALA A 32 23.79 -10.31 -2.88
C ALA A 32 22.77 -9.22 -2.52
N LEU A 33 23.22 -7.99 -2.29
CA LEU A 33 22.35 -6.85 -1.99
C LEU A 33 21.50 -6.48 -3.21
N GLU A 34 22.05 -6.46 -4.42
CA GLU A 34 21.30 -6.22 -5.66
C GLU A 34 20.23 -7.30 -5.89
N ALA A 35 20.57 -8.58 -5.66
CA ALA A 35 19.60 -9.67 -5.74
C ALA A 35 18.47 -9.48 -4.72
N TYR A 36 18.80 -9.14 -3.48
CA TYR A 36 17.82 -8.90 -2.43
C TYR A 36 16.94 -7.68 -2.72
N LEU A 37 17.52 -6.58 -3.20
CA LEU A 37 16.77 -5.39 -3.61
C LEU A 37 15.79 -5.69 -4.75
N ARG A 38 16.20 -6.49 -5.75
CA ARG A 38 15.28 -6.91 -6.82
C ARG A 38 14.08 -7.69 -6.29
N LEU A 39 14.31 -8.59 -5.32
CA LEU A 39 13.23 -9.33 -4.68
C LEU A 39 12.26 -8.39 -3.94
N LEU A 40 12.78 -7.44 -3.17
CA LEU A 40 11.96 -6.46 -2.45
C LEU A 40 11.13 -5.59 -3.41
N VAL A 41 11.74 -5.09 -4.49
CA VAL A 41 11.05 -4.29 -5.50
C VAL A 41 9.92 -5.08 -6.16
N GLU A 42 10.13 -6.36 -6.44
CA GLU A 42 9.08 -7.20 -7.03
C GLU A 42 7.93 -7.45 -6.03
N GLN A 43 8.25 -7.72 -4.77
CA GLN A 43 7.24 -7.84 -3.71
C GLN A 43 6.42 -6.55 -3.56
N ASP A 44 7.06 -5.39 -3.56
CA ASP A 44 6.38 -4.10 -3.48
C ASP A 44 5.43 -3.88 -4.68
N ARG A 45 5.85 -4.26 -5.89
CA ARG A 45 5.00 -4.22 -7.08
C ARG A 45 3.80 -5.15 -6.99
N GLU A 46 4.00 -6.38 -6.53
CA GLU A 46 2.91 -7.33 -6.32
C GLU A 46 1.92 -6.82 -5.27
N HIS A 47 2.43 -6.27 -4.16
CA HIS A 47 1.61 -5.65 -3.12
C HIS A 47 0.82 -4.46 -3.65
N GLN A 48 1.45 -3.58 -4.43
CA GLN A 48 0.77 -2.45 -5.04
C GLN A 48 -0.30 -2.90 -6.03
N ALA A 49 0.02 -3.84 -6.92
CA ALA A 49 -0.92 -4.39 -7.89
C ALA A 49 -2.13 -5.05 -7.19
N ARG A 50 -1.92 -5.72 -6.06
CA ARG A 50 -3.00 -6.28 -5.24
C ARG A 50 -3.89 -5.18 -4.67
N ARG A 51 -3.31 -4.13 -4.07
CA ARG A 51 -4.07 -2.98 -3.54
C ARG A 51 -4.86 -2.27 -4.64
N ASP A 52 -4.29 -2.11 -5.82
CA ASP A 52 -4.95 -1.46 -6.95
C ASP A 52 -6.17 -2.28 -7.42
N ARG A 53 -6.04 -3.61 -7.46
CA ARG A 53 -7.17 -4.51 -7.77
C ARG A 53 -8.27 -4.44 -6.72
N GLU A 54 -7.90 -4.51 -5.44
CA GLU A 54 -8.85 -4.39 -4.32
C GLU A 54 -9.58 -3.04 -4.36
N THR A 55 -8.84 -1.95 -4.60
CA THR A 55 -9.40 -0.60 -4.71
C THR A 55 -10.36 -0.49 -5.91
N ALA A 56 -9.97 -1.03 -7.07
CA ALA A 56 -10.81 -1.03 -8.26
C ALA A 56 -12.10 -1.84 -8.05
N GLU A 57 -12.03 -2.98 -7.37
CA GLU A 57 -13.19 -3.79 -7.02
C GLU A 57 -14.11 -3.06 -6.04
N GLN A 58 -13.55 -2.47 -4.98
CA GLN A 58 -14.32 -1.68 -4.02
C GLN A 58 -15.03 -0.51 -4.70
N GLN A 59 -14.34 0.23 -5.57
CA GLN A 59 -14.95 1.31 -6.34
C GLN A 59 -16.06 0.80 -7.27
N ARG A 60 -15.89 -0.38 -7.89
CA ARG A 60 -16.93 -1.00 -8.72
C ARG A 60 -18.17 -1.31 -7.88
N LEU A 61 -18.01 -1.88 -6.69
CA LEU A 61 -19.10 -2.20 -5.78
C LEU A 61 -19.83 -0.94 -5.29
N ILE A 62 -19.09 0.10 -4.90
CA ILE A 62 -19.67 1.39 -4.49
C ILE A 62 -20.47 2.00 -5.64
N ARG A 63 -19.94 2.00 -6.86
CA ARG A 63 -20.68 2.51 -8.03
C ARG A 63 -21.96 1.73 -8.30
N ALA A 64 -21.90 0.40 -8.20
CA ALA A 64 -23.08 -0.44 -8.37
C ALA A 64 -24.15 -0.17 -7.29
N LEU A 65 -23.72 -0.01 -6.03
CA LEU A 65 -24.61 0.34 -4.92
C LEU A 65 -25.26 1.71 -5.15
N VAL A 66 -24.49 2.75 -5.47
CA VAL A 66 -25.02 4.09 -5.73
C VAL A 66 -26.00 4.07 -6.92
N ALA A 67 -25.69 3.34 -7.98
CA ALA A 67 -26.57 3.20 -9.13
C ALA A 67 -27.88 2.43 -8.81
N SER A 68 -27.89 1.60 -7.77
CA SER A 68 -29.08 0.89 -7.31
C SER A 68 -30.01 1.75 -6.45
N ILE A 69 -29.52 2.88 -5.95
CA ILE A 69 -30.32 3.82 -5.16
C ILE A 69 -31.20 4.61 -6.14
N PRO A 70 -32.54 4.57 -6.00
CA PRO A 70 -33.43 5.38 -6.83
C PRO A 70 -33.10 6.87 -6.66
N PRO A 71 -33.22 7.68 -7.72
CA PRO A 71 -33.07 9.13 -7.58
C PRO A 71 -34.12 9.67 -6.61
N ALA A 72 -33.73 10.63 -5.78
CA ALA A 72 -34.69 11.33 -4.94
C ALA A 72 -35.75 12.03 -5.82
N PRO A 73 -37.02 12.07 -5.40
CA PRO A 73 -38.04 12.89 -6.04
C PRO A 73 -37.56 14.34 -6.18
N GLN A 74 -37.92 15.02 -7.27
CA GLN A 74 -37.52 16.42 -7.49
C GLN A 74 -38.01 17.35 -6.38
N ASP A 75 -39.15 17.02 -5.77
CA ASP A 75 -39.77 17.79 -4.69
C ASP A 75 -39.45 17.22 -3.30
N ALA A 76 -38.48 16.30 -3.18
CA ALA A 76 -38.10 15.77 -1.88
C ALA A 76 -37.41 16.86 -1.05
N PRO A 77 -37.75 17.00 0.24
CA PRO A 77 -37.08 17.96 1.11
C PRO A 77 -35.60 17.59 1.21
N THR A 78 -34.76 18.60 1.14
CA THR A 78 -33.32 18.48 1.36
C THR A 78 -33.05 18.04 2.80
N THR A 79 -31.86 17.46 3.03
CA THR A 79 -31.41 17.11 4.38
C THR A 79 -31.48 18.30 5.33
N VAL A 80 -31.24 19.51 4.85
CA VAL A 80 -31.29 20.73 5.66
C VAL A 80 -32.73 21.04 6.07
N GLU A 81 -33.68 21.02 5.13
CA GLU A 81 -35.10 21.26 5.41
C GLU A 81 -35.68 20.22 6.38
N VAL A 82 -35.33 18.95 6.23
CA VAL A 82 -35.75 17.88 7.17
C VAL A 82 -35.18 18.12 8.58
N LEU A 83 -33.93 18.58 8.68
CA LEU A 83 -33.31 18.87 9.97
C LEU A 83 -33.95 20.09 10.65
N GLU A 84 -34.31 21.12 9.89
CA GLU A 84 -35.00 22.31 10.40
C GLU A 84 -36.44 22.02 10.87
N GLU A 85 -37.09 21.00 10.29
CA GLU A 85 -38.40 20.52 10.74
C GLU A 85 -38.31 19.71 12.05
N LEU A 86 -37.30 18.85 12.17
CA LEU A 86 -37.16 17.93 13.30
C LEU A 86 -36.49 18.55 14.52
N TYR A 87 -35.62 19.54 14.33
CA TYR A 87 -34.81 20.13 15.40
C TYR A 87 -34.97 21.66 15.46
N ASP A 88 -34.90 22.20 16.68
CA ASP A 88 -34.91 23.65 16.91
C ASP A 88 -33.54 24.30 16.67
N GLU A 89 -33.48 25.62 16.76
CA GLU A 89 -32.23 26.40 16.60
C GLU A 89 -31.13 26.05 17.63
N THR A 90 -31.46 25.33 18.70
CA THR A 90 -30.50 24.83 19.69
C THR A 90 -30.09 23.37 19.44
N GLY A 91 -30.66 22.73 18.42
CA GLY A 91 -30.41 21.34 18.04
C GLY A 91 -31.18 20.32 18.87
N LEU A 92 -32.23 20.73 19.60
CA LEU A 92 -33.11 19.84 20.33
C LEU A 92 -34.29 19.39 19.45
N PRO A 93 -34.79 18.16 19.60
CA PRO A 93 -36.00 17.73 18.90
C PRO A 93 -37.17 18.67 19.23
N ARG A 94 -37.89 19.11 18.21
CA ARG A 94 -39.13 19.89 18.37
C ARG A 94 -40.28 19.04 18.93
#